data_AF-A0A973KYD7-F1
#
_entry.id   AF-A0A973KYD7-F1
#
_cell.length_a   1.000
_cell.length_b   1.000
_cell.length_c   1.000
_cell.angle_alpha   90.00
_cell.angle_beta   90.00
_cell.angle_gamma   90.00
#
_symmetry.space_group_name_H-M   'P 1'
#
loop_
_entity.id
_entity.type
_entity.pdbx_description
1 polymer ?
#
loop_
_entity_poly.entity_id
_entity_poly.type
_entity_poly.pdbx_seq_one_letter_code
_entity_poly.pdbx_strand_id
1 'polypeptide(L)'
;MTRWSSFGRRRGDGDRPQAARRGETASPASRDDTGGPSAQVLVEDYDGLLLLRSPADDSLSPTDIADLARGQRSDDATVTLIAGSDSVAADSFWPRLSQLLDSLGDSGTETVRLAMADAGLDSADRPATARRIADAWGLRVEAPDGPPLLVPGGSLFVPGVPVGSATDGGWWRFAPQTRPRPLGPRSPAPSWQSALRAVPAVTASGCVVEQIPAGLLVRPAEAAPTRPGDLYHSVPVSPGRLAVVVGVPYGEDVLADDVGDVLTALPEAVRSTVRLAPGGRRDLLPLAQSVADRLDVEVELMTGLPLIAADRPLGTYSAQSVLVGADRTPRWLPFVDAVMCRPSRGAAQAPAPRLLRWTPPLPGAAQPTDGVVALSDQWQVTVTRAGLWVGPSAGPRLSHTERPVSASGPLIEVGLPGEHLDPSLWPALSGLLGALRPALRASVTLQVHGVPRDGGRELRRLAAGHGLRTIRFASLAAPGPARRE
;
A
#
# COMPACT_ATOMS: atom_id res chain seq x y z
N MET A 1 -11.90 -7.97 1.64
CA MET A 1 -12.69 -6.77 1.30
C MET A 1 -11.75 -5.78 0.64
N THR A 2 -11.55 -5.90 -0.67
CA THR A 2 -10.88 -4.91 -1.51
C THR A 2 -11.98 -3.96 -1.97
N ARG A 3 -11.98 -2.72 -1.46
CA ARG A 3 -12.98 -1.70 -1.77
C ARG A 3 -12.36 -0.75 -2.79
N TRP A 4 -13.05 -0.50 -3.90
CA TRP A 4 -12.62 0.53 -4.85
C TRP A 4 -13.80 1.28 -5.42
N SER A 5 -13.64 2.59 -5.40
CA SER A 5 -14.47 3.57 -6.08
C SER A 5 -13.67 4.13 -7.24
N SER A 6 -13.91 3.61 -8.45
CA SER A 6 -13.37 4.19 -9.67
C SER A 6 -14.40 5.18 -10.22
N PHE A 7 -14.01 6.40 -10.53
CA PHE A 7 -14.83 7.31 -11.32
C PHE A 7 -14.77 6.86 -12.81
N GLY A 8 -15.63 5.92 -13.22
CA GLY A 8 -15.90 5.69 -14.66
C GLY A 8 -16.03 4.24 -15.18
N ARG A 9 -17.17 4.02 -15.88
CA ARG A 9 -17.54 3.06 -16.96
C ARG A 9 -17.22 1.55 -16.80
N ARG A 10 -18.23 0.80 -16.33
CA ARG A 10 -18.52 -0.55 -16.84
C ARG A 10 -19.14 -0.44 -18.25
N ARG A 11 -18.42 -0.88 -19.28
CA ARG A 11 -19.03 -1.29 -20.56
C ARG A 11 -18.78 -2.77 -20.73
N GLY A 12 -19.85 -3.56 -20.59
CA GLY A 12 -19.91 -4.88 -21.16
C GLY A 12 -20.49 -4.75 -22.56
N ASP A 13 -19.85 -5.38 -23.54
CA ASP A 13 -20.50 -5.79 -24.77
C ASP A 13 -20.16 -7.27 -25.00
N GLY A 14 -21.21 -8.08 -24.98
CA GLY A 14 -21.20 -9.46 -25.41
C GLY A 14 -21.61 -9.54 -26.87
N ASP A 15 -21.09 -10.53 -27.57
CA ASP A 15 -21.42 -10.79 -28.97
C ASP A 15 -22.36 -12.02 -29.09
N ARG A 16 -23.43 -11.81 -29.87
CA ARG A 16 -24.19 -12.77 -30.73
C ARG A 16 -25.44 -13.54 -30.23
N PRO A 17 -26.37 -13.89 -31.17
CA PRO A 17 -27.75 -13.37 -31.13
C PRO A 17 -28.90 -14.39 -31.45
N GLN A 18 -30.12 -13.83 -31.46
CA GLN A 18 -31.30 -14.12 -32.33
C GLN A 18 -32.48 -15.03 -31.89
N ALA A 19 -33.66 -14.54 -32.33
CA ALA A 19 -34.97 -15.16 -32.60
C ALA A 19 -36.01 -15.09 -31.46
N ALA A 20 -37.30 -14.72 -31.63
CA ALA A 20 -38.10 -14.30 -32.78
C ALA A 20 -39.50 -13.76 -32.32
N ARG A 21 -40.14 -12.98 -33.21
CA ARG A 21 -41.60 -12.84 -33.49
C ARG A 21 -42.56 -11.97 -32.63
N ARG A 22 -42.98 -10.87 -33.27
CA ARG A 22 -44.35 -10.41 -33.70
C ARG A 22 -45.52 -10.23 -32.71
N GLY A 23 -46.17 -9.06 -32.88
CA GLY A 23 -47.55 -8.67 -32.53
C GLY A 23 -47.60 -7.58 -31.45
N GLU A 24 -48.44 -6.55 -31.42
CA GLU A 24 -49.40 -5.93 -32.33
C GLU A 24 -49.74 -4.53 -31.74
N THR A 25 -50.09 -3.57 -32.59
CA THR A 25 -50.66 -2.20 -32.40
C THR A 25 -51.21 -1.74 -31.03
N ALA A 26 -50.82 -0.52 -30.58
CA ALA A 26 -51.72 0.59 -30.15
C ALA A 26 -50.92 1.87 -29.77
N SER A 27 -51.26 3.02 -30.37
CA SER A 27 -50.84 4.39 -29.97
C SER A 27 -51.76 4.97 -28.88
N PRO A 28 -51.56 6.21 -28.41
CA PRO A 28 -50.50 6.67 -27.51
C PRO A 28 -51.15 7.14 -26.19
N ALA A 29 -50.83 6.47 -25.07
CA ALA A 29 -51.20 6.99 -23.76
C ALA A 29 -50.07 7.90 -23.28
N SER A 30 -50.37 9.20 -23.28
CA SER A 30 -49.79 10.23 -22.42
C SER A 30 -49.23 9.64 -21.13
N ARG A 31 -47.90 9.51 -21.08
CA ARG A 31 -47.21 9.29 -19.82
C ARG A 31 -47.01 10.64 -19.19
N ASP A 32 -47.74 10.81 -18.10
CA ASP A 32 -47.60 11.86 -17.12
C ASP A 32 -46.14 12.21 -16.87
N ASP A 33 -45.90 13.49 -17.09
CA ASP A 33 -44.86 14.30 -16.52
C ASP A 33 -44.95 14.20 -14.98
N THR A 34 -44.34 13.14 -14.44
CA THR A 34 -44.07 12.99 -13.01
C THR A 34 -42.58 13.18 -12.81
N GLY A 35 -42.19 14.45 -12.69
CA GLY A 35 -40.87 14.85 -12.21
C GLY A 35 -40.62 14.27 -10.81
N GLY A 36 -40.08 13.05 -10.76
CA GLY A 36 -39.46 12.53 -9.56
C GLY A 36 -38.22 13.37 -9.19
N PRO A 37 -37.76 13.35 -7.93
CA PRO A 37 -36.57 14.07 -7.48
C PRO A 37 -35.32 13.48 -8.14
N SER A 38 -35.10 13.85 -9.40
CA SER A 38 -34.11 13.27 -10.29
C SER A 38 -33.14 14.38 -10.65
N ALA A 39 -31.85 14.19 -10.34
CA ALA A 39 -30.72 15.01 -10.79
C ALA A 39 -30.46 16.38 -10.10
N GLN A 40 -30.71 16.53 -8.79
CA GLN A 40 -30.15 17.65 -8.02
C GLN A 40 -28.75 17.29 -7.48
N VAL A 41 -27.74 18.13 -7.78
CA VAL A 41 -26.38 18.02 -7.21
C VAL A 41 -26.29 18.82 -5.91
N LEU A 42 -25.81 18.18 -4.85
CA LEU A 42 -25.52 18.80 -3.56
C LEU A 42 -24.05 19.19 -3.45
N VAL A 43 -23.76 20.13 -2.55
CA VAL A 43 -22.40 20.48 -2.12
C VAL A 43 -22.30 20.11 -0.65
N GLU A 44 -21.39 19.18 -0.34
CA GLU A 44 -21.06 18.79 1.03
C GLU A 44 -19.68 19.38 1.39
N ASP A 45 -19.56 20.01 2.55
CA ASP A 45 -18.32 20.63 3.03
C ASP A 45 -17.72 19.82 4.18
N TYR A 46 -16.46 19.39 3.99
CA TYR A 46 -15.65 18.65 4.95
C TYR A 46 -14.34 19.39 5.23
N ASP A 47 -14.42 20.57 5.82
CA ASP A 47 -13.27 21.36 6.30
C ASP A 47 -12.29 21.71 5.15
N GLY A 48 -12.83 22.35 4.11
CA GLY A 48 -12.06 22.78 2.92
C GLY A 48 -12.01 21.75 1.79
N LEU A 49 -12.56 20.55 2.01
CA LEU A 49 -12.89 19.58 0.97
C LEU A 49 -14.38 19.70 0.61
N LEU A 50 -14.68 20.09 -0.63
CA LEU A 50 -16.05 20.23 -1.10
C LEU A 50 -16.38 19.10 -2.08
N LEU A 51 -17.43 18.34 -1.78
CA LEU A 51 -17.92 17.26 -2.64
C LEU A 51 -19.15 17.73 -3.40
N LEU A 52 -19.08 17.69 -4.73
CA LEU A 52 -20.22 17.94 -5.61
C LEU A 52 -20.78 16.58 -6.06
N ARG A 53 -21.88 16.14 -5.43
CA ARG A 53 -22.49 14.86 -5.77
C ARG A 53 -24.01 14.82 -5.69
N SER A 54 -24.61 13.88 -6.41
CA SER A 54 -26.03 13.54 -6.25
C SER A 54 -26.28 12.89 -4.88
N PRO A 55 -27.44 13.10 -4.23
CA PRO A 55 -27.80 12.43 -2.97
C PRO A 55 -27.75 10.90 -3.02
N ALA A 56 -27.85 10.30 -4.21
CA ALA A 56 -27.77 8.86 -4.42
C ALA A 56 -26.36 8.36 -4.78
N ASP A 57 -25.36 9.25 -4.85
CA ASP A 57 -23.98 8.89 -5.20
C ASP A 57 -23.21 8.38 -3.96
N ASP A 58 -23.22 7.05 -3.82
CA ASP A 58 -22.48 6.32 -2.79
C ASP A 58 -21.07 5.89 -3.24
N SER A 59 -20.50 6.52 -4.28
CA SER A 59 -19.16 6.17 -4.76
C SER A 59 -18.10 6.38 -3.69
N LEU A 60 -18.20 7.39 -2.83
CA LEU A 60 -17.25 7.63 -1.73
C LEU A 60 -17.86 7.22 -0.38
N SER A 61 -17.17 6.33 0.33
CA SER A 61 -17.55 5.98 1.70
C SER A 61 -17.16 7.08 2.70
N PRO A 62 -17.75 7.12 3.92
CA PRO A 62 -17.34 8.07 4.94
C PRO A 62 -15.85 8.02 5.31
N THR A 63 -15.22 6.84 5.19
CA THR A 63 -13.77 6.68 5.42
C THR A 63 -12.96 7.31 4.30
N ASP A 64 -13.40 7.17 3.05
CA ASP A 64 -12.75 7.78 1.88
C ASP A 64 -12.79 9.31 1.98
N ILE A 65 -13.94 9.86 2.38
CA ILE A 65 -14.12 11.30 2.61
C ILE A 65 -13.21 11.79 3.73
N ALA A 66 -13.14 11.06 4.85
CA ALA A 66 -12.26 11.41 5.97
C ALA A 66 -10.77 11.35 5.59
N ASP A 67 -10.38 10.40 4.73
CA ASP A 67 -9.02 10.31 4.22
C ASP A 67 -8.71 11.47 3.27
N LEU A 68 -9.59 11.76 2.31
CA LEU A 68 -9.47 12.89 1.41
C LEU A 68 -9.36 14.22 2.16
N ALA A 69 -10.24 14.46 3.13
CA ALA A 69 -10.24 15.69 3.92
C ALA A 69 -8.93 15.87 4.70
N ARG A 70 -8.24 14.78 5.06
CA ARG A 70 -6.93 14.82 5.71
C ARG A 70 -5.78 14.98 4.71
N GLY A 71 -5.80 14.22 3.63
CA GLY A 71 -4.70 14.13 2.67
C GLY A 71 -4.66 15.27 1.66
N GLN A 72 -5.80 15.94 1.41
CA GLN A 72 -5.90 17.09 0.51
C GLN A 72 -5.79 18.43 1.24
N ARG A 73 -5.68 18.44 2.57
CA ARG A 73 -5.34 19.65 3.33
C ARG A 73 -4.02 20.22 2.80
N SER A 74 -4.13 21.38 2.20
CA SER A 74 -3.04 22.18 1.66
C SER A 74 -3.07 23.53 2.39
N ASP A 75 -2.12 24.42 2.09
CA ASP A 75 -2.15 25.81 2.55
C ASP A 75 -3.54 26.44 2.37
N ASP A 76 -3.93 27.35 3.27
CA ASP A 76 -5.27 27.97 3.38
C ASP A 76 -5.81 28.60 2.07
N ALA A 77 -4.96 28.81 1.07
CA ALA A 77 -5.32 29.37 -0.23
C ALA A 77 -5.80 28.34 -1.29
N THR A 78 -5.83 27.04 -0.97
CA THR A 78 -6.24 25.97 -1.90
C THR A 78 -7.47 25.20 -1.42
N VAL A 79 -8.57 25.27 -2.18
CA VAL A 79 -9.78 24.49 -1.92
C VAL A 79 -9.83 23.28 -2.86
N THR A 80 -10.17 22.10 -2.34
CA THR A 80 -10.30 20.88 -3.15
C THR A 80 -11.77 20.57 -3.43
N LEU A 81 -12.12 20.53 -4.71
CA LEU A 81 -13.43 20.14 -5.22
C LEU A 81 -13.37 18.72 -5.79
N ILE A 82 -14.28 17.84 -5.39
CA ILE A 82 -14.41 16.50 -5.98
C ILE A 82 -15.78 16.39 -6.65
N ALA A 83 -15.79 15.99 -7.92
CA ALA A 83 -17.01 15.78 -8.69
C ALA A 83 -17.14 14.30 -9.10
N GLY A 84 -18.20 13.65 -8.63
CA GLY A 84 -18.52 12.27 -9.02
C GLY A 84 -18.97 12.15 -10.48
N SER A 85 -18.65 11.03 -11.15
CA SER A 85 -18.95 10.85 -12.58
C SER A 85 -20.44 10.94 -12.91
N ASP A 86 -21.29 10.40 -12.03
CA ASP A 86 -22.75 10.42 -12.21
C ASP A 86 -23.32 11.82 -11.98
N SER A 87 -22.63 12.58 -11.15
CA SER A 87 -23.00 13.95 -10.79
C SER A 87 -22.65 14.94 -11.91
N VAL A 88 -21.54 14.73 -12.63
CA VAL A 88 -21.17 15.52 -13.82
C VAL A 88 -22.18 15.38 -14.96
N ALA A 89 -22.89 14.25 -15.02
CA ALA A 89 -23.94 14.01 -16.02
C ALA A 89 -25.28 14.70 -15.69
N ALA A 90 -25.45 15.22 -14.47
CA ALA A 90 -26.68 15.89 -14.06
C ALA A 90 -26.76 17.32 -14.62
N ASP A 91 -27.94 17.73 -15.09
CA ASP A 91 -28.18 19.06 -15.66
C ASP A 91 -27.89 20.20 -14.65
N SER A 92 -28.07 19.92 -13.35
CA SER A 92 -27.82 20.88 -12.27
C SER A 92 -26.34 21.05 -11.90
N PHE A 93 -25.43 20.23 -12.45
CA PHE A 93 -24.01 20.24 -12.10
C PHE A 93 -23.33 21.57 -12.39
N TRP A 94 -23.41 22.05 -13.65
CA TRP A 94 -22.73 23.26 -14.06
C TRP A 94 -23.24 24.52 -13.35
N PRO A 95 -24.56 24.76 -13.25
CA PRO A 95 -25.08 25.88 -12.44
C PRO A 95 -24.56 25.84 -11.00
N ARG A 96 -24.50 24.65 -10.38
CA ARG A 96 -24.05 24.51 -9.00
C ARG A 96 -22.55 24.74 -8.85
N LEU A 97 -21.74 24.23 -9.78
CA LEU A 97 -20.30 24.47 -9.82
C LEU A 97 -19.99 25.96 -10.01
N SER A 98 -20.70 26.66 -10.90
CA SER A 98 -20.52 28.10 -11.11
C SER A 98 -20.80 28.90 -9.84
N GLN A 99 -21.94 28.65 -9.17
CA GLN A 99 -22.26 29.30 -7.89
C GLN A 99 -21.19 29.07 -6.82
N LEU A 100 -20.61 27.87 -6.80
CA LEU A 100 -19.55 27.54 -5.85
C LEU A 100 -18.26 28.30 -6.18
N LEU A 101 -17.88 28.37 -7.44
CA LEU A 101 -16.71 29.12 -7.90
C LEU A 101 -16.84 30.62 -7.63
N ASP A 102 -18.04 31.19 -7.82
CA ASP A 102 -18.33 32.59 -7.45
C ASP A 102 -18.08 32.81 -5.95
N SER A 103 -18.64 31.94 -5.09
CA SER A 103 -18.44 32.01 -3.64
C SER A 103 -16.98 31.85 -3.21
N LEU A 104 -16.20 31.02 -3.92
CA LEU A 104 -14.77 30.84 -3.65
C LEU A 104 -13.95 32.05 -4.10
N GLY A 105 -14.32 32.70 -5.20
CA GLY A 105 -13.73 33.97 -5.62
C GLY A 105 -13.96 35.07 -4.59
N ASP A 106 -15.20 35.19 -4.09
CA ASP A 106 -15.57 36.17 -3.06
C ASP A 106 -14.85 35.94 -1.71
N SER A 107 -14.51 34.69 -1.39
CA SER A 107 -13.75 34.35 -0.18
C SER A 107 -12.24 34.57 -0.30
N GLY A 108 -11.75 34.97 -1.47
CA GLY A 108 -10.33 35.20 -1.74
C GLY A 108 -9.53 33.92 -2.01
N THR A 109 -10.20 32.82 -2.37
CA THR A 109 -9.51 31.58 -2.78
C THR A 109 -8.68 31.84 -4.03
N GLU A 110 -7.40 31.48 -4.02
CA GLU A 110 -6.55 31.69 -5.20
C GLU A 110 -6.45 30.46 -6.10
N THR A 111 -6.56 29.27 -5.50
CA THR A 111 -6.36 27.99 -6.19
C THR A 111 -7.49 27.02 -5.89
N VAL A 112 -8.05 26.43 -6.94
CA VAL A 112 -9.05 25.37 -6.87
C VAL A 112 -8.45 24.08 -7.44
N ARG A 113 -8.44 23.02 -6.64
CA ARG A 113 -8.10 21.68 -7.12
C ARG A 113 -9.38 20.95 -7.49
N LEU A 114 -9.64 20.81 -8.79
CA LEU A 114 -10.81 20.15 -9.34
C LEU A 114 -10.49 18.69 -9.66
N ALA A 115 -10.79 17.79 -8.73
CA ALA A 115 -10.75 16.34 -8.93
C ALA A 115 -11.99 15.88 -9.71
N MET A 116 -11.92 16.04 -11.03
CA MET A 116 -12.94 15.61 -11.98
C MET A 116 -12.23 14.96 -13.17
N ALA A 117 -12.67 13.75 -13.56
CA ALA A 117 -12.05 13.02 -14.66
C ALA A 117 -12.00 13.88 -15.94
N ASP A 118 -10.85 13.83 -16.62
CA ASP A 118 -10.58 14.52 -17.89
C ASP A 118 -10.68 16.07 -17.84
N ALA A 119 -10.83 16.67 -16.65
CA ALA A 119 -11.01 18.11 -16.51
C ALA A 119 -9.77 18.94 -16.92
N GLY A 120 -8.59 18.33 -16.84
CA GLY A 120 -7.32 18.87 -17.30
C GLY A 120 -6.92 18.43 -18.72
N LEU A 121 -7.75 17.66 -19.43
CA LEU A 121 -7.46 17.21 -20.79
C LEU A 121 -7.60 18.38 -21.77
N ASP A 122 -6.47 18.97 -22.14
CA ASP A 122 -6.39 20.19 -22.93
C ASP A 122 -5.94 19.92 -24.37
N SER A 123 -6.62 20.53 -25.35
CA SER A 123 -6.31 20.38 -26.76
C SER A 123 -6.61 21.66 -27.53
N ALA A 124 -6.01 21.82 -28.72
CA ALA A 124 -6.22 23.01 -29.56
C ALA A 124 -7.69 23.20 -29.97
N ASP A 125 -8.39 22.09 -30.26
CA ASP A 125 -9.79 22.10 -30.71
C ASP A 125 -10.79 22.14 -29.53
N ARG A 126 -10.34 21.75 -28.34
CA ARG A 126 -11.16 21.69 -27.14
C ARG A 126 -10.34 22.09 -25.91
N PRO A 127 -10.45 23.35 -25.46
CA PRO A 127 -9.84 23.79 -24.22
C PRO A 127 -10.34 22.94 -23.03
N ALA A 128 -9.41 22.57 -22.15
CA ALA A 128 -9.72 21.86 -20.92
C ALA A 128 -10.79 22.61 -20.11
N THR A 129 -11.64 21.86 -19.40
CA THR A 129 -12.60 22.44 -18.45
C THR A 129 -11.90 23.33 -17.44
N ALA A 130 -10.77 22.87 -16.90
CA ALA A 130 -9.98 23.62 -15.93
C ALA A 130 -9.46 24.95 -16.51
N ARG A 131 -9.07 24.99 -17.79
CA ARG A 131 -8.68 26.23 -18.46
C ARG A 131 -9.85 27.21 -18.54
N ARG A 132 -11.02 26.73 -18.98
CA ARG A 132 -12.23 27.56 -19.08
C ARG A 132 -12.63 28.15 -17.73
N ILE A 133 -12.52 27.37 -16.66
CA ILE A 133 -12.77 27.85 -15.29
C ILE A 133 -11.71 28.87 -14.88
N ALA A 134 -10.42 28.59 -15.10
CA ALA A 134 -9.34 29.50 -14.74
C ALA A 134 -9.52 30.88 -15.43
N ASP A 135 -9.80 30.88 -16.73
CA ASP A 135 -9.95 32.11 -17.50
C ASP A 135 -11.21 32.91 -17.12
N ALA A 136 -12.32 32.23 -16.82
CA ALA A 136 -13.60 32.89 -16.52
C ALA A 136 -13.67 33.44 -15.08
N TRP A 137 -13.09 32.74 -14.09
CA TRP A 137 -13.10 33.16 -12.68
C TRP A 137 -11.82 33.85 -12.22
N GLY A 138 -10.78 33.93 -13.06
CA GLY A 138 -9.49 34.52 -12.68
C GLY A 138 -8.72 33.70 -11.63
N LEU A 139 -9.07 32.42 -11.47
CA LEU A 139 -8.50 31.51 -10.46
C LEU A 139 -7.44 30.59 -11.06
N ARG A 140 -6.53 30.07 -10.21
CA ARG A 140 -5.69 28.94 -10.59
C ARG A 140 -6.48 27.64 -10.43
N VAL A 141 -6.46 26.77 -11.43
CA VAL A 141 -7.16 25.48 -11.39
C VAL A 141 -6.18 24.33 -11.57
N GLU A 142 -6.16 23.39 -10.64
CA GLU A 142 -5.43 22.12 -10.75
C GLU A 142 -6.40 20.99 -11.07
N ALA A 143 -6.20 20.28 -12.18
CA ALA A 143 -7.14 19.25 -12.63
C ALA A 143 -6.44 18.07 -13.31
N PRO A 144 -7.00 16.85 -13.21
CA PRO A 144 -6.42 15.68 -13.84
C PRO A 144 -6.87 15.56 -15.31
N ASP A 145 -5.99 15.05 -16.18
CA ASP A 145 -6.28 14.75 -17.59
C ASP A 145 -6.84 13.34 -17.83
N GLY A 146 -7.01 12.57 -16.75
CA GLY A 146 -7.63 11.26 -16.72
C GLY A 146 -8.39 11.03 -15.41
N PRO A 147 -8.98 9.83 -15.21
CA PRO A 147 -9.72 9.52 -13.99
C PRO A 147 -8.76 9.37 -12.79
N PRO A 148 -8.85 10.23 -11.75
CA PRO A 148 -8.01 10.10 -10.56
C PRO A 148 -8.48 8.91 -9.70
N LEU A 149 -7.52 8.14 -9.19
CA LEU A 149 -7.71 7.12 -8.17
C LEU A 149 -7.55 7.74 -6.79
N LEU A 150 -8.51 7.47 -5.91
CA LEU A 150 -8.33 7.68 -4.48
C LEU A 150 -7.38 6.62 -3.91
N VAL A 151 -6.35 7.09 -3.22
CA VAL A 151 -5.36 6.25 -2.55
C VAL A 151 -5.59 6.33 -1.04
N PRO A 152 -5.54 5.20 -0.31
CA PRO A 152 -5.61 5.21 1.15
C PRO A 152 -4.65 6.25 1.76
N GLY A 153 -5.14 7.04 2.71
CA GLY A 153 -4.41 8.19 3.26
C GLY A 153 -4.71 9.53 2.56
N GLY A 154 -5.55 9.54 1.53
CA GLY A 154 -6.21 10.74 1.02
C GLY A 154 -5.54 11.44 -0.16
N SER A 155 -4.46 10.89 -0.71
CA SER A 155 -3.87 11.39 -1.96
C SER A 155 -4.65 10.90 -3.19
N LEU A 156 -4.57 11.64 -4.27
CA LEU A 156 -5.12 11.28 -5.58
C LEU A 156 -4.00 10.92 -6.55
N PHE A 157 -4.23 9.91 -7.39
CA PHE A 157 -3.25 9.44 -8.38
C PHE A 157 -3.90 9.19 -9.74
N VAL A 158 -3.34 9.76 -10.80
CA VAL A 158 -3.74 9.46 -12.18
C VAL A 158 -2.84 8.35 -12.74
N PRO A 159 -3.38 7.15 -13.03
CA PRO A 159 -2.61 6.03 -13.53
C PRO A 159 -2.24 6.20 -15.01
N GLY A 160 -1.28 5.39 -15.48
CA GLY A 160 -0.92 5.31 -16.90
C GLY A 160 0.09 6.34 -17.39
N VAL A 161 0.55 7.26 -16.54
CA VAL A 161 1.64 8.19 -16.86
C VAL A 161 2.98 7.44 -16.88
N PRO A 162 3.67 7.32 -18.04
CA PRO A 162 4.95 6.64 -18.11
C PRO A 162 5.99 7.28 -17.19
N VAL A 163 6.89 6.47 -16.62
CA VAL A 163 8.06 7.01 -15.89
C VAL A 163 9.02 7.68 -16.88
N GLY A 164 9.78 8.67 -16.42
CA GLY A 164 10.69 9.44 -17.28
C GLY A 164 10.01 10.46 -18.21
N SER A 165 8.67 10.48 -18.31
CA SER A 165 7.96 11.50 -19.09
C SER A 165 7.99 12.86 -18.39
N ALA A 166 8.55 13.86 -19.07
CA ALA A 166 8.67 15.23 -18.55
C ALA A 166 7.40 16.07 -18.79
N THR A 167 6.52 15.65 -19.70
CA THR A 167 5.47 16.51 -20.27
C THR A 167 4.08 15.91 -20.30
N ASP A 168 3.91 14.59 -20.18
CA ASP A 168 2.64 13.97 -20.59
C ASP A 168 1.93 13.31 -19.42
N GLY A 169 1.32 14.16 -18.59
CA GLY A 169 0.03 13.85 -18.02
C GLY A 169 -0.08 13.60 -16.53
N GLY A 170 -1.31 13.32 -16.12
CA GLY A 170 -1.75 13.29 -14.74
C GLY A 170 -2.43 14.59 -14.35
N TRP A 171 -1.85 15.34 -13.41
CA TRP A 171 -2.38 16.61 -12.97
C TRP A 171 -1.74 17.78 -13.72
N TRP A 172 -2.56 18.79 -14.00
CA TRP A 172 -2.18 20.01 -14.70
C TRP A 172 -2.64 21.23 -13.93
N ARG A 173 -1.83 22.29 -13.95
CA ARG A 173 -2.18 23.61 -13.44
C ARG A 173 -2.50 24.55 -14.58
N PHE A 174 -3.65 25.18 -14.49
CA PHE A 174 -4.11 26.23 -15.38
C PHE A 174 -4.15 27.53 -14.59
N ALA A 175 -3.59 28.60 -15.14
CA ALA A 175 -3.73 29.94 -14.61
C ALA A 175 -4.24 30.86 -15.73
N PRO A 176 -4.96 31.94 -15.39
CA PRO A 176 -5.66 32.76 -16.38
C PRO A 176 -4.72 33.23 -17.48
N GLN A 177 -5.09 33.02 -18.74
CA GLN A 177 -4.35 33.48 -19.93
C GLN A 177 -2.90 32.98 -20.02
N THR A 178 -2.55 31.87 -19.34
CA THR A 178 -1.21 31.29 -19.37
C THR A 178 -1.21 29.85 -19.90
N ARG A 179 -0.02 29.38 -20.33
CA ARG A 179 0.13 27.98 -20.75
C ARG A 179 0.00 27.03 -19.54
N PRO A 180 -0.72 25.91 -19.68
CA PRO A 180 -0.84 24.91 -18.63
C PRO A 180 0.52 24.34 -18.25
N ARG A 181 0.68 24.05 -16.97
CA ARG A 181 1.91 23.46 -16.43
C ARG A 181 1.61 22.05 -15.90
N PRO A 182 2.37 21.02 -16.30
CA PRO A 182 2.21 19.68 -15.74
C PRO A 182 2.68 19.65 -14.28
N LEU A 183 1.90 19.00 -13.42
CA LEU A 183 2.19 18.77 -12.00
C LEU A 183 2.63 17.33 -11.73
N GLY A 184 2.34 16.40 -12.64
CA GLY A 184 2.63 14.97 -12.53
C GLY A 184 1.45 14.17 -11.99
N PRO A 185 1.60 12.84 -11.79
CA PRO A 185 0.45 11.96 -11.58
C PRO A 185 -0.16 12.01 -10.17
N ARG A 186 0.53 12.59 -9.16
CA ARG A 186 0.04 12.60 -7.77
C ARG A 186 -0.41 13.98 -7.32
N SER A 187 -1.47 14.03 -6.53
CA SER A 187 -1.97 15.23 -5.86
C SER A 187 -2.37 14.95 -4.41
N PRO A 188 -1.79 15.65 -3.40
CA PRO A 188 -0.64 16.55 -3.54
C PRO A 188 0.60 15.83 -4.07
N ALA A 189 1.49 16.58 -4.73
CA ALA A 189 2.73 16.03 -5.25
C ALA A 189 3.73 15.79 -4.09
N PRO A 190 4.22 14.56 -3.88
CA PRO A 190 5.25 14.30 -2.87
C PRO A 190 6.60 14.91 -3.31
N SER A 191 7.47 15.20 -2.35
CA SER A 191 8.76 15.87 -2.58
C SER A 191 9.67 15.15 -3.57
N TRP A 192 9.51 13.84 -3.71
CA TRP A 192 10.29 12.99 -4.61
C TRP A 192 9.70 12.86 -6.03
N GLN A 193 8.49 13.37 -6.31
CA GLN A 193 7.81 13.15 -7.61
C GLN A 193 8.66 13.61 -8.81
N SER A 194 9.30 14.76 -8.71
CA SER A 194 10.13 15.31 -9.79
C SER A 194 11.38 14.46 -10.07
N ALA A 195 11.89 13.75 -9.06
CA ALA A 195 13.06 12.89 -9.21
C ALA A 195 12.81 11.68 -10.12
N LEU A 196 11.54 11.25 -10.26
CA LEU A 196 11.18 10.12 -11.12
C LEU A 196 11.37 10.39 -12.61
N ARG A 197 11.63 11.64 -13.02
CA ARG A 197 11.95 12.00 -14.40
C ARG A 197 13.28 11.42 -14.88
N ALA A 198 14.22 11.16 -13.96
CA ALA A 198 15.52 10.59 -14.29
C ALA A 198 15.48 9.04 -14.39
N VAL A 199 14.41 8.41 -13.89
CA VAL A 199 14.31 6.95 -13.78
C VAL A 199 13.94 6.36 -15.15
N PRO A 200 14.66 5.31 -15.62
CA PRO A 200 14.34 4.66 -16.88
C PRO A 200 13.02 3.88 -16.81
N ALA A 201 12.29 3.80 -17.92
CA ALA A 201 11.08 2.98 -18.02
C ALA A 201 11.35 1.47 -18.13
N VAL A 202 12.56 1.10 -18.55
CA VAL A 202 13.00 -0.28 -18.67
C VAL A 202 14.43 -0.38 -18.15
N THR A 203 14.72 -1.38 -17.32
CA THR A 203 16.07 -1.65 -16.79
C THR A 203 16.95 -2.36 -17.82
N ALA A 204 18.26 -2.47 -17.56
CA ALA A 204 19.17 -3.13 -18.49
C ALA A 204 18.80 -4.61 -18.78
N SER A 205 18.25 -5.32 -17.79
CA SER A 205 17.81 -6.72 -17.95
C SER A 205 16.41 -6.86 -18.56
N GLY A 206 15.73 -5.75 -18.86
CA GLY A 206 14.39 -5.75 -19.47
C GLY A 206 13.22 -5.71 -18.49
N CYS A 207 13.45 -5.45 -17.19
CA CYS A 207 12.33 -5.21 -16.27
C CYS A 207 11.65 -3.88 -16.60
N VAL A 208 10.31 -3.84 -16.52
CA VAL A 208 9.50 -2.64 -16.69
C VAL A 208 9.40 -1.91 -15.35
N VAL A 209 9.57 -0.59 -15.40
CA VAL A 209 9.42 0.32 -14.26
C VAL A 209 8.13 1.14 -14.45
N GLU A 210 7.14 0.91 -13.61
CA GLU A 210 5.84 1.58 -13.65
C GLU A 210 5.68 2.55 -12.47
N GLN A 211 4.97 3.65 -12.69
CA GLN A 211 4.57 4.52 -11.59
C GLN A 211 3.35 3.94 -10.86
N ILE A 212 3.45 3.86 -9.54
CA ILE A 212 2.34 3.58 -8.62
C ILE A 212 2.16 4.77 -7.67
N PRO A 213 1.04 4.90 -6.93
CA PRO A 213 0.82 6.02 -6.03
C PRO A 213 1.99 6.32 -5.10
N ALA A 214 2.50 5.32 -4.37
CA ALA A 214 3.58 5.53 -3.41
C ALA A 214 4.99 5.60 -4.02
N GLY A 215 5.13 5.41 -5.34
CA GLY A 215 6.43 5.44 -5.99
C GLY A 215 6.50 4.63 -7.28
N LEU A 216 7.32 3.59 -7.27
CA LEU A 216 7.64 2.77 -8.43
C LEU A 216 7.33 1.29 -8.18
N LEU A 217 6.96 0.59 -9.24
CA LEU A 217 6.93 -0.87 -9.31
C LEU A 217 7.95 -1.33 -10.35
N VAL A 218 8.83 -2.25 -9.96
CA VAL A 218 9.75 -2.94 -10.86
C VAL A 218 9.24 -4.36 -11.05
N ARG A 219 8.93 -4.75 -12.29
CA ARG A 219 8.43 -6.09 -12.62
C ARG A 219 9.07 -6.61 -13.91
N PRO A 220 9.15 -7.94 -14.10
CA PRO A 220 9.53 -8.50 -15.39
C PRO A 220 8.54 -8.07 -16.50
N ALA A 221 9.03 -7.89 -17.73
CA ALA A 221 8.21 -7.41 -18.84
C ALA A 221 7.08 -8.39 -19.22
N GLU A 222 7.35 -9.69 -19.09
CA GLU A 222 6.44 -10.80 -19.34
C GLU A 222 5.31 -10.91 -18.30
N ALA A 223 5.46 -10.26 -17.14
CA ALA A 223 4.40 -10.20 -16.14
C ALA A 223 3.24 -9.33 -16.63
N ALA A 224 2.02 -9.65 -16.16
CA ALA A 224 0.84 -8.87 -16.51
C ALA A 224 1.00 -7.39 -16.12
N PRO A 225 0.62 -6.43 -16.98
CA PRO A 225 0.58 -5.02 -16.62
C PRO A 225 -0.30 -4.77 -15.40
N THR A 226 0.07 -3.76 -14.60
CA THR A 226 -0.78 -3.38 -13.48
C THR A 226 -2.10 -2.79 -13.95
N ARG A 227 -3.13 -2.99 -13.14
CA ARG A 227 -4.47 -2.44 -13.37
C ARG A 227 -4.88 -1.55 -12.20
N PRO A 228 -5.68 -0.50 -12.45
CA PRO A 228 -6.48 0.11 -11.40
C PRO A 228 -7.26 -1.00 -10.68
N GLY A 229 -7.09 -1.15 -9.36
CA GLY A 229 -7.59 -2.32 -8.64
C GLY A 229 -6.51 -3.16 -7.95
N ASP A 230 -5.28 -3.14 -8.46
CA ASP A 230 -4.18 -3.91 -7.87
C ASP A 230 -3.72 -3.29 -6.54
N LEU A 231 -3.33 -4.13 -5.58
CA LEU A 231 -2.94 -3.68 -4.23
C LEU A 231 -1.78 -2.67 -4.21
N TYR A 232 -0.94 -2.64 -5.23
CA TYR A 232 0.15 -1.67 -5.35
C TYR A 232 -0.37 -0.24 -5.45
N HIS A 233 -1.58 -0.06 -5.98
CA HIS A 233 -2.29 1.22 -6.03
C HIS A 233 -2.96 1.58 -4.69
N SER A 234 -2.95 0.67 -3.71
CA SER A 234 -3.42 0.91 -2.34
C SER A 234 -2.28 1.24 -1.36
N VAL A 235 -1.03 1.24 -1.83
CA VAL A 235 0.12 1.65 -1.01
C VAL A 235 0.01 3.16 -0.77
N PRO A 236 -0.08 3.62 0.49
CA PRO A 236 -0.26 5.03 0.79
C PRO A 236 0.98 5.84 0.44
N VAL A 237 0.76 7.05 -0.07
CA VAL A 237 1.85 7.97 -0.43
C VAL A 237 2.50 8.53 0.82
N SER A 238 3.82 8.43 0.91
CA SER A 238 4.60 9.15 1.93
C SER A 238 5.21 10.42 1.32
N PRO A 239 4.95 11.62 1.87
CA PRO A 239 5.44 12.87 1.28
C PRO A 239 6.97 12.95 1.12
N GLY A 240 7.72 12.28 2.00
CA GLY A 240 9.19 12.33 2.04
C GLY A 240 9.90 11.01 1.74
N ARG A 241 9.17 9.94 1.44
CA ARG A 241 9.76 8.60 1.26
C ARG A 241 9.16 7.90 0.04
N LEU A 242 10.03 7.52 -0.88
CA LEU A 242 9.66 6.80 -2.10
C LEU A 242 9.59 5.29 -1.82
N ALA A 243 8.49 4.64 -2.19
CA ALA A 243 8.40 3.18 -2.17
C ALA A 243 8.80 2.60 -3.54
N VAL A 244 9.67 1.59 -3.54
CA VAL A 244 9.98 0.77 -4.72
C VAL A 244 9.48 -0.64 -4.43
N VAL A 245 8.38 -0.99 -5.07
CA VAL A 245 7.80 -2.33 -5.00
C VAL A 245 8.52 -3.22 -6.00
N VAL A 246 9.00 -4.38 -5.57
CA VAL A 246 9.80 -5.29 -6.39
C VAL A 246 9.07 -6.59 -6.65
N GLY A 247 8.90 -6.91 -7.93
CA GLY A 247 8.19 -8.07 -8.42
C GLY A 247 6.67 -7.97 -8.29
N VAL A 248 5.98 -8.96 -8.85
CA VAL A 248 4.53 -9.19 -8.73
C VAL A 248 4.26 -10.68 -8.51
N PRO A 249 3.08 -11.13 -8.06
CA PRO A 249 2.77 -12.54 -7.95
C PRO A 249 3.03 -13.25 -9.29
N TYR A 250 3.83 -14.31 -9.25
CA TYR A 250 4.25 -15.09 -10.43
C TYR A 250 5.18 -14.35 -11.41
N GLY A 251 5.62 -13.14 -11.08
CA GLY A 251 6.61 -12.34 -11.80
C GLY A 251 7.64 -11.80 -10.82
N GLU A 252 8.32 -12.71 -10.11
CA GLU A 252 9.26 -12.40 -9.03
C GLU A 252 10.75 -12.40 -9.46
N ASP A 253 11.02 -12.60 -10.76
CA ASP A 253 12.36 -12.68 -11.34
C ASP A 253 12.93 -11.28 -11.63
N VAL A 254 13.11 -10.49 -10.57
CA VAL A 254 13.79 -9.19 -10.63
C VAL A 254 15.18 -9.33 -10.02
N LEU A 255 16.21 -8.83 -10.72
CA LEU A 255 17.59 -8.91 -10.25
C LEU A 255 17.95 -7.71 -9.35
N ALA A 256 19.01 -7.87 -8.57
CA ALA A 256 19.56 -6.75 -7.79
C ALA A 256 20.06 -5.61 -8.68
N ASP A 257 20.53 -5.92 -9.89
CA ASP A 257 20.96 -4.91 -10.88
C ASP A 257 19.78 -4.08 -11.40
N ASP A 258 18.62 -4.69 -11.62
CA ASP A 258 17.42 -3.96 -12.06
C ASP A 258 16.96 -2.93 -11.01
N VAL A 259 17.00 -3.30 -9.73
CA VAL A 259 16.73 -2.36 -8.63
C VAL A 259 17.87 -1.35 -8.51
N GLY A 260 19.11 -1.77 -8.72
CA GLY A 260 20.29 -0.91 -8.74
C GLY A 260 20.22 0.20 -9.79
N ASP A 261 19.78 -0.12 -11.00
CA ASP A 261 19.56 0.84 -12.10
C ASP A 261 18.57 1.94 -11.68
N VAL A 262 17.43 1.53 -11.10
CA VAL A 262 16.40 2.45 -10.61
C VAL A 262 16.93 3.35 -9.51
N LEU A 263 17.62 2.79 -8.51
CA LEU A 263 18.15 3.56 -7.39
C LEU A 263 19.27 4.51 -7.82
N THR A 264 20.12 4.12 -8.75
CA THR A 264 21.24 4.93 -9.24
C THR A 264 20.77 6.10 -10.09
N ALA A 265 19.63 5.97 -10.77
CA ALA A 265 19.00 7.05 -11.51
C ALA A 265 18.39 8.14 -10.61
N LEU A 266 18.15 7.85 -9.32
CA LEU A 266 17.58 8.81 -8.38
C LEU A 266 18.66 9.76 -7.83
N PRO A 267 18.33 11.05 -7.59
CA PRO A 267 19.17 11.94 -6.81
C PRO A 267 19.43 11.37 -5.42
N GLU A 268 20.63 11.61 -4.89
CA GLU A 268 21.09 11.04 -3.61
C GLU A 268 20.11 11.28 -2.45
N ALA A 269 19.58 12.51 -2.34
CA ALA A 269 18.63 12.89 -1.29
C ALA A 269 17.32 12.08 -1.33
N VAL A 270 16.88 11.64 -2.51
CA VAL A 270 15.71 10.76 -2.66
C VAL A 270 16.12 9.30 -2.47
N ARG A 271 17.25 8.90 -3.04
CA ARG A 271 17.80 7.54 -2.94
C ARG A 271 17.96 7.11 -1.47
N SER A 272 18.45 8.00 -0.60
CA SER A 272 18.64 7.72 0.83
C SER A 272 17.35 7.53 1.63
N THR A 273 16.19 7.87 1.06
CA THR A 273 14.88 7.73 1.73
C THR A 273 13.99 6.64 1.10
N VAL A 274 14.52 5.92 0.11
CA VAL A 274 13.80 4.82 -0.56
C VAL A 274 13.55 3.67 0.40
N ARG A 275 12.35 3.08 0.26
CA ARG A 275 11.97 1.84 0.91
C ARG A 275 11.69 0.78 -0.14
N LEU A 276 12.40 -0.35 -0.06
CA LEU A 276 12.07 -1.52 -0.87
C LEU A 276 10.90 -2.27 -0.21
N ALA A 277 9.95 -2.73 -1.02
CA ALA A 277 8.84 -3.55 -0.56
C ALA A 277 8.61 -4.75 -1.50
N PRO A 278 8.25 -5.93 -0.97
CA PRO A 278 7.91 -7.07 -1.81
C PRO A 278 6.57 -6.83 -2.50
N GLY A 279 6.53 -6.99 -3.82
CA GLY A 279 5.30 -7.00 -4.59
C GLY A 279 4.77 -8.40 -4.91
N GLY A 280 5.61 -9.44 -4.78
CA GLY A 280 5.28 -10.84 -5.01
C GLY A 280 5.45 -11.74 -3.77
N ARG A 281 5.61 -13.05 -4.00
CA ARG A 281 5.65 -14.06 -2.92
C ARG A 281 7.04 -14.29 -2.33
N ARG A 282 8.08 -13.89 -3.05
CA ARG A 282 9.48 -14.13 -2.68
C ARG A 282 9.89 -13.19 -1.54
N ASP A 283 10.64 -13.71 -0.56
CA ASP A 283 11.27 -12.87 0.43
C ASP A 283 12.35 -12.02 -0.23
N LEU A 284 12.21 -10.70 -0.14
CA LEU A 284 13.09 -9.74 -0.79
C LEU A 284 14.39 -9.51 -0.02
N LEU A 285 14.58 -10.13 1.17
CA LEU A 285 15.79 -9.92 1.97
C LEU A 285 17.11 -10.17 1.23
N PRO A 286 17.30 -11.33 0.56
CA PRO A 286 18.57 -11.58 -0.12
C PRO A 286 18.84 -10.59 -1.26
N LEU A 287 17.78 -10.15 -1.94
CA LEU A 287 17.87 -9.14 -2.99
C LEU A 287 18.25 -7.79 -2.41
N ALA A 288 17.58 -7.33 -1.35
CA ALA A 288 17.88 -6.05 -0.70
C ALA A 288 19.31 -6.00 -0.15
N GLN A 289 19.80 -7.11 0.41
CA GLN A 289 21.20 -7.23 0.82
C GLN A 289 22.14 -7.13 -0.38
N SER A 290 21.84 -7.82 -1.48
CA SER A 290 22.62 -7.73 -2.72
C SER A 290 22.65 -6.32 -3.31
N VAL A 291 21.54 -5.57 -3.22
CA VAL A 291 21.47 -4.16 -3.64
C VAL A 291 22.32 -3.28 -2.73
N ALA A 292 22.25 -3.49 -1.41
CA ALA A 292 23.07 -2.76 -0.44
C ALA A 292 24.57 -2.98 -0.71
N ASP A 293 24.98 -4.22 -0.96
CA ASP A 293 26.36 -4.58 -1.28
C ASP A 293 26.85 -3.96 -2.60
N ARG A 294 26.01 -3.98 -3.65
CA ARG A 294 26.37 -3.44 -4.96
C ARG A 294 26.50 -1.93 -4.98
N LEU A 295 25.60 -1.23 -4.29
CA LEU A 295 25.57 0.22 -4.26
C LEU A 295 26.41 0.83 -3.12
N ASP A 296 26.93 0.00 -2.21
CA ASP A 296 27.59 0.39 -0.96
C ASP A 296 26.77 1.42 -0.14
N VAL A 297 25.46 1.22 -0.06
CA VAL A 297 24.52 2.04 0.73
C VAL A 297 23.66 1.19 1.65
N GLU A 298 23.18 1.79 2.73
CA GLU A 298 22.15 1.16 3.55
C GLU A 298 20.81 1.12 2.79
N VAL A 299 20.10 -0.01 2.86
CA VAL A 299 18.81 -0.21 2.16
C VAL A 299 17.73 -0.58 3.16
N GLU A 300 16.71 0.28 3.27
CA GLU A 300 15.52 0.00 4.07
C GLU A 300 14.62 -0.99 3.32
N LEU A 301 14.36 -2.13 3.94
CA LEU A 301 13.47 -3.17 3.42
C LEU A 301 12.24 -3.33 4.32
N MET A 302 11.06 -3.18 3.73
CA MET A 302 9.79 -3.55 4.34
C MET A 302 9.61 -5.07 4.34
N THR A 303 9.07 -5.62 5.43
CA THR A 303 8.80 -7.06 5.54
C THR A 303 7.66 -7.51 4.62
N GLY A 304 6.70 -6.63 4.34
CA GLY A 304 5.55 -6.88 3.48
C GLY A 304 5.16 -5.63 2.68
N LEU A 305 4.04 -5.70 1.95
CA LEU A 305 3.53 -4.56 1.20
C LEU A 305 2.99 -3.51 2.20
N PRO A 306 3.40 -2.24 2.14
CA PRO A 306 2.92 -1.23 3.08
C PRO A 306 1.48 -0.85 2.76
N LEU A 307 0.53 -1.18 3.63
CA LEU A 307 -0.88 -0.85 3.48
C LEU A 307 -1.41 -0.21 4.77
N ILE A 308 -2.51 0.54 4.66
CA ILE A 308 -3.24 1.01 5.84
C ILE A 308 -4.11 -0.15 6.36
N ALA A 309 -3.79 -0.65 7.56
CA ALA A 309 -4.56 -1.71 8.20
C ALA A 309 -5.82 -1.12 8.86
N ALA A 310 -7.00 -1.61 8.47
CA ALA A 310 -8.30 -1.10 8.90
C ALA A 310 -8.69 -1.45 10.36
N ASP A 311 -7.87 -2.22 11.07
CA ASP A 311 -8.22 -2.85 12.35
C ASP A 311 -7.60 -2.16 13.59
N ARG A 312 -7.02 -0.97 13.41
CA ARG A 312 -6.48 -0.14 14.51
C ARG A 312 -7.46 0.98 14.90
N PRO A 313 -7.49 1.37 16.19
CA PRO A 313 -8.30 2.49 16.64
C PRO A 313 -8.03 3.76 15.82
N LEU A 314 -9.10 4.47 15.48
CA LEU A 314 -9.08 5.78 14.81
C LEU A 314 -8.04 6.69 15.47
N GLY A 315 -7.02 7.12 14.72
CA GLY A 315 -6.00 8.06 15.20
C GLY A 315 -4.55 7.72 14.82
N THR A 316 -4.26 6.48 14.38
CA THR A 316 -2.93 6.12 13.82
C THR A 316 -3.05 5.68 12.37
N TYR A 317 -3.08 6.66 11.46
CA TYR A 317 -2.99 6.46 10.00
C TYR A 317 -1.55 6.14 9.57
N SER A 318 -0.99 5.07 10.11
CA SER A 318 0.36 4.61 9.74
C SER A 318 0.26 3.40 8.82
N ALA A 319 0.92 3.47 7.67
CA ALA A 319 1.14 2.31 6.83
C ALA A 319 1.91 1.23 7.60
N GLN A 320 1.46 -0.01 7.51
CA GLN A 320 2.13 -1.16 8.10
C GLN A 320 2.41 -2.19 7.01
N SER A 321 3.49 -2.93 7.16
CA SER A 321 3.75 -4.10 6.33
C SER A 321 2.60 -5.10 6.46
N VAL A 322 2.13 -5.58 5.33
CA VAL A 322 1.12 -6.62 5.26
C VAL A 322 1.65 -7.74 4.38
N LEU A 323 1.64 -8.96 4.89
CA LEU A 323 1.94 -10.12 4.06
C LEU A 323 0.70 -10.46 3.24
N VAL A 324 0.88 -10.51 1.93
CA VAL A 324 -0.18 -10.73 0.96
C VAL A 324 -0.04 -12.13 0.37
N GLY A 325 -1.14 -12.88 0.31
CA GLY A 325 -1.17 -14.20 -0.32
C GLY A 325 -1.05 -14.13 -1.84
N ALA A 326 -0.82 -15.28 -2.48
CA ALA A 326 -0.75 -15.38 -3.95
C ALA A 326 -2.06 -14.96 -4.65
N ASP A 327 -3.19 -15.05 -3.94
CA ASP A 327 -4.52 -14.58 -4.34
C ASP A 327 -4.72 -13.08 -4.11
N ARG A 328 -3.67 -12.34 -3.79
CA ARG A 328 -3.69 -10.89 -3.52
C ARG A 328 -4.58 -10.52 -2.33
N THR A 329 -4.74 -11.43 -1.37
CA THR A 329 -5.47 -11.11 -0.14
C THR A 329 -4.49 -10.82 1.00
N PRO A 330 -4.69 -9.72 1.75
CA PRO A 330 -4.00 -9.50 3.04
C PRO A 330 -4.16 -10.70 3.97
N ARG A 331 -3.05 -11.21 4.52
CA ARG A 331 -3.05 -12.38 5.41
C ARG A 331 -2.81 -12.01 6.85
N TRP A 332 -1.69 -11.34 7.13
CA TRP A 332 -1.31 -10.98 8.49
C TRP A 332 -0.30 -9.82 8.51
N LEU A 333 -0.16 -9.20 9.68
CA LEU A 333 0.77 -8.11 9.95
C LEU A 333 2.00 -8.67 10.67
N PRO A 334 3.22 -8.54 10.12
CA PRO A 334 4.44 -9.01 10.75
C PRO A 334 4.79 -8.16 11.98
N PHE A 335 5.43 -8.80 12.97
CA PHE A 335 5.92 -8.09 14.15
C PHE A 335 7.08 -7.16 13.80
N VAL A 336 7.95 -7.55 12.86
CA VAL A 336 8.95 -6.67 12.25
C VAL A 336 8.36 -6.04 11.00
N ASP A 337 8.18 -4.72 11.01
CA ASP A 337 7.71 -3.96 9.85
C ASP A 337 8.83 -3.73 8.85
N ALA A 338 10.02 -3.36 9.32
CA ALA A 338 11.14 -3.04 8.44
C ALA A 338 12.50 -3.37 9.06
N VAL A 339 13.46 -3.70 8.20
CA VAL A 339 14.86 -3.91 8.53
C VAL A 339 15.76 -3.03 7.66
N MET A 340 16.97 -2.78 8.14
CA MET A 340 18.02 -2.09 7.40
C MET A 340 19.07 -3.10 6.97
N CYS A 341 19.21 -3.31 5.66
CA CYS A 341 20.32 -4.06 5.09
C CYS A 341 21.54 -3.14 4.98
N ARG A 342 22.72 -3.64 5.33
CA ARG A 342 23.97 -2.86 5.33
C ARG A 342 24.98 -3.51 4.40
N PRO A 343 25.78 -2.72 3.68
CA PRO A 343 26.80 -3.28 2.82
C PRO A 343 27.83 -4.07 3.65
N SER A 344 28.26 -5.19 3.08
CA SER A 344 29.24 -6.11 3.66
C SER A 344 30.65 -5.51 3.66
N ARG A 345 30.92 -4.54 2.76
CA ARG A 345 32.21 -3.84 2.64
C ARG A 345 33.42 -4.78 2.64
N GLY A 346 33.33 -5.88 1.91
CA GLY A 346 34.39 -6.88 1.78
C GLY A 346 34.50 -7.89 2.94
N ALA A 347 33.58 -7.86 3.92
CA ALA A 347 33.48 -8.93 4.90
C ALA A 347 33.04 -10.25 4.26
N ALA A 348 33.54 -11.38 4.79
CA ALA A 348 33.20 -12.72 4.30
C ALA A 348 31.70 -13.05 4.43
N GLN A 349 31.00 -12.40 5.36
CA GLN A 349 29.57 -12.50 5.53
C GLN A 349 28.99 -11.10 5.73
N ALA A 350 27.85 -10.84 5.07
CA ALA A 350 27.09 -9.62 5.27
C ALA A 350 26.70 -9.46 6.74
N PRO A 351 26.77 -8.24 7.30
CA PRO A 351 26.25 -7.99 8.62
C PRO A 351 24.76 -8.33 8.66
N ALA A 352 24.31 -8.91 9.78
CA ALA A 352 22.90 -9.19 9.96
C ALA A 352 22.06 -7.90 9.82
N PRO A 353 20.96 -7.92 9.06
CA PRO A 353 20.09 -6.76 8.91
C PRO A 353 19.61 -6.25 10.27
N ARG A 354 19.68 -4.93 10.46
CA ARG A 354 19.28 -4.29 11.72
C ARG A 354 17.77 -4.09 11.76
N LEU A 355 17.13 -4.40 12.89
CA LEU A 355 15.72 -4.05 13.11
C LEU A 355 15.54 -2.53 13.05
N LEU A 356 14.61 -2.06 12.22
CA LEU A 356 14.32 -0.63 12.09
C LEU A 356 12.97 -0.28 12.72
N ARG A 357 11.93 -1.05 12.39
CA ARG A 357 10.58 -0.86 12.94
C ARG A 357 9.97 -2.20 13.27
N TRP A 358 9.39 -2.32 14.46
CA TRP A 358 8.74 -3.53 14.93
C TRP A 358 7.67 -3.20 15.99
N THR A 359 6.83 -4.17 16.33
CA THR A 359 5.77 -4.06 17.34
C THR A 359 5.92 -5.18 18.37
N PRO A 360 5.87 -4.87 19.68
CA PRO A 360 5.96 -5.91 20.71
C PRO A 360 4.76 -6.87 20.64
N PRO A 361 4.98 -8.18 20.83
CA PRO A 361 3.91 -9.18 20.80
C PRO A 361 3.02 -9.13 22.07
N LEU A 362 3.49 -8.48 23.13
CA LEU A 362 2.79 -8.33 24.41
C LEU A 362 2.30 -6.87 24.59
N PRO A 363 1.03 -6.65 24.97
CA PRO A 363 0.52 -5.33 25.31
C PRO A 363 1.30 -4.70 26.47
N GLY A 364 1.66 -3.42 26.35
CA GLY A 364 2.32 -2.66 27.42
C GLY A 364 3.77 -3.04 27.69
N ALA A 365 4.34 -3.98 26.95
CA ALA A 365 5.76 -4.30 27.05
C ALA A 365 6.62 -3.12 26.59
N ALA A 366 7.72 -2.87 27.29
CA ALA A 366 8.77 -1.99 26.80
C ALA A 366 9.24 -2.46 25.42
N GLN A 367 9.65 -1.51 24.57
CA GLN A 367 10.14 -1.79 23.23
C GLN A 367 11.68 -1.62 23.19
N PRO A 368 12.45 -2.63 23.61
CA PRO A 368 13.91 -2.55 23.62
C PRO A 368 14.49 -2.51 22.21
N THR A 369 15.66 -1.90 22.05
CA THR A 369 16.22 -1.65 20.71
C THR A 369 16.53 -2.94 19.94
N ASP A 370 16.74 -4.06 20.63
CA ASP A 370 17.10 -5.35 20.08
C ASP A 370 15.91 -6.29 19.80
N GLY A 371 14.67 -5.88 20.05
CA GLY A 371 13.51 -6.74 19.75
C GLY A 371 13.34 -7.94 20.69
N VAL A 372 14.01 -7.95 21.85
CA VAL A 372 13.93 -9.03 22.84
C VAL A 372 13.06 -8.60 24.02
N VAL A 373 11.93 -9.26 24.24
CA VAL A 373 10.98 -8.95 25.32
C VAL A 373 10.97 -10.06 26.34
N ALA A 374 11.08 -9.73 27.63
CA ALA A 374 10.94 -10.71 28.70
C ALA A 374 9.51 -11.25 28.77
N LEU A 375 9.36 -12.58 28.86
CA LEU A 375 8.09 -13.25 29.15
C LEU A 375 7.96 -13.60 30.63
N SER A 376 9.09 -13.93 31.27
CA SER A 376 9.25 -14.19 32.70
C SER A 376 10.73 -14.03 33.09
N ASP A 377 11.08 -14.30 34.34
CA ASP A 377 12.47 -14.27 34.82
C ASP A 377 13.38 -15.26 34.07
N GLN A 378 12.82 -16.32 33.51
CA GLN A 378 13.56 -17.40 32.86
C GLN A 378 13.39 -17.45 31.34
N TRP A 379 12.37 -16.80 30.80
CA TRP A 379 12.00 -16.89 29.39
C TRP A 379 11.86 -15.52 28.74
N GLN A 380 12.31 -15.44 27.50
CA GLN A 380 12.18 -14.26 26.65
C GLN A 380 11.60 -14.64 25.28
N VAL A 381 11.07 -13.64 24.60
CA VAL A 381 10.66 -13.72 23.20
C VAL A 381 11.49 -12.74 22.37
N THR A 382 12.13 -13.25 21.32
CA THR A 382 12.79 -12.43 20.30
C THR A 382 11.86 -12.27 19.12
N VAL A 383 11.66 -11.03 18.69
CA VAL A 383 10.86 -10.71 17.52
C VAL A 383 11.69 -10.96 16.25
N THR A 384 11.13 -11.67 15.28
CA THR A 384 11.77 -11.97 13.99
C THR A 384 10.86 -11.53 12.84
N ARG A 385 11.42 -11.41 11.64
CA ARG A 385 10.63 -11.11 10.43
C ARG A 385 9.59 -12.18 10.13
N ALA A 386 9.89 -13.45 10.41
CA ALA A 386 9.00 -14.58 10.18
C ALA A 386 8.00 -14.83 11.33
N GLY A 387 8.17 -14.18 12.48
CA GLY A 387 7.30 -14.36 13.64
C GLY A 387 8.03 -14.09 14.95
N LEU A 388 8.11 -15.11 15.81
CA LEU A 388 8.65 -15.01 17.16
C LEU A 388 9.55 -16.21 17.45
N TRP A 389 10.58 -16.01 18.26
CA TRP A 389 11.35 -17.08 18.87
C TRP A 389 11.29 -16.98 20.38
N VAL A 390 10.96 -18.07 21.06
CA VAL A 390 10.88 -18.17 22.51
C VAL A 390 12.00 -19.07 23.02
N GLY A 391 12.78 -18.55 23.96
CA GLY A 391 13.88 -19.27 24.55
C GLY A 391 14.31 -18.70 25.91
N PRO A 392 15.33 -19.30 26.54
CA PRO A 392 15.76 -18.89 27.87
C PRO A 392 16.32 -17.46 27.86
N SER A 393 16.11 -16.71 28.94
CA SER A 393 16.57 -15.31 29.08
C SER A 393 18.10 -15.16 29.03
N ALA A 394 18.84 -16.19 29.48
CA ALA A 394 20.30 -16.26 29.38
C ALA A 394 20.78 -17.00 28.12
N GLY A 395 19.90 -17.18 27.13
CA GLY A 395 20.19 -17.93 25.90
C GLY A 395 20.97 -17.14 24.85
N PRO A 396 21.36 -17.80 23.75
CA PRO A 396 22.04 -17.16 22.63
C PRO A 396 21.14 -16.11 21.97
N ARG A 397 21.76 -15.04 21.47
CA ARG A 397 21.08 -14.06 20.61
C ARG A 397 20.90 -14.67 19.22
N LEU A 398 19.65 -14.71 18.76
CA LEU A 398 19.32 -15.20 17.43
C LEU A 398 19.17 -14.07 16.43
N SER A 399 19.40 -14.40 15.16
CA SER A 399 19.17 -13.47 14.05
C SER A 399 17.67 -13.21 13.87
N HIS A 400 17.30 -11.94 13.73
CA HIS A 400 15.92 -11.54 13.46
C HIS A 400 15.44 -11.89 12.04
N THR A 401 16.35 -12.31 11.17
CA THR A 401 16.11 -12.40 9.73
C THR A 401 16.56 -13.71 9.10
N GLU A 402 16.98 -14.69 9.89
CA GLU A 402 17.41 -16.01 9.39
C GLU A 402 16.29 -16.76 8.67
N ARG A 403 15.06 -16.65 9.18
CA ARG A 403 13.90 -17.32 8.61
C ARG A 403 13.26 -16.45 7.53
N PRO A 404 12.98 -17.02 6.33
CA PRO A 404 12.21 -16.31 5.33
C PRO A 404 10.77 -16.11 5.79
N VAL A 405 10.19 -14.98 5.40
CA VAL A 405 8.81 -14.65 5.76
C VAL A 405 7.82 -15.42 4.88
N SER A 406 6.68 -15.80 5.46
CA SER A 406 5.61 -16.50 4.75
C SER A 406 4.27 -15.81 4.91
N ALA A 407 3.51 -15.71 3.82
CA ALA A 407 2.13 -15.23 3.86
C ALA A 407 1.16 -16.20 4.57
N SER A 408 1.54 -17.47 4.76
CA SER A 408 0.68 -18.46 5.44
C SER A 408 0.44 -18.15 6.92
N GLY A 409 1.31 -17.36 7.55
CA GLY A 409 1.20 -16.95 8.94
C GLY A 409 2.55 -16.90 9.65
N PRO A 410 2.57 -16.39 10.89
CA PRO A 410 3.78 -16.31 11.70
C PRO A 410 4.25 -17.70 12.16
N LEU A 411 5.57 -17.85 12.25
CA LEU A 411 6.23 -18.97 12.91
C LEU A 411 6.55 -18.58 14.36
N ILE A 412 6.13 -19.40 15.33
CA ILE A 412 6.62 -19.30 16.72
C ILE A 412 7.58 -20.45 16.95
N GLU A 413 8.87 -20.14 17.06
CA GLU A 413 9.91 -21.11 17.33
C GLU A 413 10.15 -21.22 18.84
N VAL A 414 10.35 -22.43 19.36
CA VAL A 414 10.45 -22.68 20.80
C VAL A 414 11.65 -23.56 21.14
N GLY A 415 12.52 -23.03 21.99
CA GLY A 415 13.70 -23.71 22.52
C GLY A 415 14.84 -23.85 21.53
N LEU A 416 15.86 -24.59 21.95
CA LEU A 416 17.06 -24.90 21.18
C LEU A 416 17.12 -26.39 20.85
N PRO A 417 17.63 -26.79 19.67
CA PRO A 417 17.85 -28.19 19.34
C PRO A 417 18.67 -28.92 20.40
N GLY A 418 18.18 -30.08 20.85
CA GLY A 418 18.87 -30.94 21.82
C GLY A 418 18.69 -30.53 23.29
N GLU A 419 18.14 -29.35 23.57
CA GLU A 419 17.88 -28.92 24.94
C GLU A 419 16.49 -29.34 25.43
N HIS A 420 16.38 -29.69 26.71
CA HIS A 420 15.08 -30.00 27.30
C HIS A 420 14.26 -28.75 27.55
N LEU A 421 12.97 -28.81 27.21
CA LEU A 421 12.03 -27.75 27.57
C LEU A 421 11.64 -27.88 29.04
N ASP A 422 11.93 -26.84 29.81
CA ASP A 422 11.55 -26.77 31.23
C ASP A 422 10.04 -26.47 31.39
N PRO A 423 9.33 -27.11 32.33
CA PRO A 423 7.90 -26.88 32.54
C PRO A 423 7.50 -25.43 32.88
N SER A 424 8.42 -24.62 33.38
CA SER A 424 8.22 -23.17 33.60
C SER A 424 7.90 -22.39 32.32
N LEU A 425 8.17 -22.98 31.14
CA LEU A 425 7.82 -22.40 29.84
C LEU A 425 6.32 -22.33 29.61
N TRP A 426 5.54 -23.29 30.13
CA TRP A 426 4.12 -23.44 29.76
C TRP A 426 3.28 -22.21 30.12
N PRO A 427 3.39 -21.63 31.33
CA PRO A 427 2.68 -20.39 31.65
C PRO A 427 3.14 -19.21 30.79
N ALA A 428 4.44 -19.07 30.53
CA ALA A 428 4.99 -17.99 29.70
C ALA A 428 4.49 -18.06 28.24
N LEU A 429 4.54 -19.25 27.65
CA LEU A 429 4.03 -19.50 26.29
C LEU A 429 2.51 -19.32 26.22
N SER A 430 1.77 -19.76 27.25
CA SER A 430 0.32 -19.55 27.33
C SER A 430 -0.03 -18.05 27.39
N GLY A 431 0.72 -17.26 28.17
CA GLY A 431 0.56 -15.81 28.23
C GLY A 431 0.81 -15.13 26.88
N LEU A 432 1.91 -15.52 26.21
CA LEU A 432 2.22 -15.02 24.86
C LEU A 432 1.10 -15.36 23.86
N LEU A 433 0.68 -16.63 23.80
CA LEU A 433 -0.42 -17.04 22.92
C LEU A 433 -1.75 -16.38 23.29
N GLY A 434 -1.99 -16.12 24.57
CA GLY A 434 -3.16 -15.39 25.05
C GLY A 434 -3.22 -13.94 24.57
N ALA A 435 -2.05 -13.29 24.44
CA ALA A 435 -1.92 -11.91 24.00
C ALA A 435 -2.10 -11.72 22.48
N LEU A 436 -1.91 -12.78 21.68
CA LEU A 436 -2.08 -12.71 20.24
C LEU A 436 -3.55 -12.59 19.85
N ARG A 437 -3.82 -11.75 18.84
CA ARG A 437 -5.17 -11.59 18.28
C ARG A 437 -5.72 -12.93 17.77
N PRO A 438 -7.01 -13.24 17.97
CA PRO A 438 -7.58 -14.55 17.58
C PRO A 438 -7.34 -14.93 16.11
N ALA A 439 -7.49 -13.97 15.19
CA ALA A 439 -7.25 -14.20 13.76
C ALA A 439 -5.78 -14.57 13.46
N LEU A 440 -4.83 -13.96 14.16
CA LEU A 440 -3.40 -14.26 13.99
C LEU A 440 -3.10 -15.66 14.53
N ARG A 441 -3.63 -16.03 15.70
CA ARG A 441 -3.44 -17.36 16.32
C ARG A 441 -3.87 -18.50 15.40
N ALA A 442 -4.98 -18.33 14.69
CA ALA A 442 -5.47 -19.34 13.75
C ALA A 442 -4.49 -19.63 12.58
N SER A 443 -3.54 -18.73 12.31
CA SER A 443 -2.52 -18.85 11.26
C SER A 443 -1.12 -19.21 11.77
N VAL A 444 -0.92 -19.22 13.10
CA VAL A 444 0.39 -19.50 13.70
C VAL A 444 0.78 -20.97 13.46
N THR A 445 2.05 -21.17 13.09
CA THR A 445 2.71 -22.48 13.20
C THR A 445 3.65 -22.47 14.40
N LEU A 446 3.46 -23.40 15.33
CA LEU A 446 4.37 -23.58 16.47
C LEU A 446 5.45 -24.60 16.10
N GLN A 447 6.70 -24.15 15.97
CA GLN A 447 7.86 -24.98 15.66
C GLN A 447 8.68 -25.23 16.93
N VAL A 448 8.76 -26.47 17.35
CA VAL A 448 9.40 -26.88 18.59
C VAL A 448 10.77 -27.48 18.25
N HIS A 449 11.83 -26.81 18.69
CA HIS A 449 13.21 -27.27 18.51
C HIS A 449 13.74 -28.02 19.73
N GLY A 450 13.31 -27.63 20.93
CA GLY A 450 13.65 -28.34 22.17
C GLY A 450 12.95 -29.69 22.33
N VAL A 451 13.44 -30.48 23.28
CA VAL A 451 12.95 -31.82 23.60
C VAL A 451 11.97 -31.74 24.80
N PRO A 452 10.65 -31.85 24.57
CA PRO A 452 9.68 -31.85 25.65
C PRO A 452 9.76 -33.15 26.46
N ARG A 453 9.84 -33.04 27.80
CA ARG A 453 9.96 -34.21 28.70
C ARG A 453 8.74 -35.13 28.71
N ASP A 454 7.58 -34.59 28.34
CA ASP A 454 6.28 -35.28 28.35
C ASP A 454 5.85 -35.79 26.95
N GLY A 455 6.80 -35.88 26.01
CA GLY A 455 6.51 -36.22 24.62
C GLY A 455 5.67 -35.16 23.89
N GLY A 456 5.64 -33.92 24.40
CA GLY A 456 4.93 -32.79 23.82
C GLY A 456 3.43 -32.77 24.15
N ARG A 457 2.97 -33.51 25.17
CA ARG A 457 1.54 -33.55 25.55
C ARG A 457 1.04 -32.16 25.96
N GLU A 458 1.77 -31.45 26.79
CA GLU A 458 1.39 -30.13 27.28
C GLU A 458 1.44 -29.09 26.17
N LEU A 459 2.42 -29.16 25.27
CA LEU A 459 2.46 -28.31 24.06
C LEU A 459 1.24 -28.52 23.17
N ARG A 460 0.81 -29.77 22.94
CA ARG A 460 -0.42 -30.05 22.17
C ARG A 460 -1.66 -29.53 22.91
N ARG A 461 -1.71 -29.65 24.24
CA ARG A 461 -2.80 -29.11 25.06
C ARG A 461 -2.87 -27.58 24.97
N LEU A 462 -1.74 -26.88 25.12
CA LEU A 462 -1.65 -25.43 24.95
C LEU A 462 -2.05 -25.00 23.54
N ALA A 463 -1.55 -25.69 22.51
CA ALA A 463 -1.89 -25.41 21.13
C ALA A 463 -3.39 -25.53 20.87
N ALA A 464 -4.02 -26.61 21.33
CA ALA A 464 -5.47 -26.80 21.22
C ALA A 464 -6.24 -25.74 22.01
N GLY A 465 -5.82 -25.42 23.24
CA GLY A 465 -6.48 -24.41 24.10
C GLY A 465 -6.47 -23.00 23.52
N HIS A 466 -5.44 -22.65 22.74
CA HIS A 466 -5.31 -21.34 22.08
C HIS A 466 -5.74 -21.33 20.60
N GLY A 467 -6.25 -22.46 20.08
CA GLY A 467 -6.75 -22.57 18.71
C GLY A 467 -5.68 -22.57 17.62
N LEU A 468 -4.45 -23.00 17.95
CA LEU A 468 -3.37 -23.18 16.98
C LEU A 468 -3.69 -24.35 16.04
N ARG A 469 -3.47 -24.17 14.72
CA ARG A 469 -3.76 -25.21 13.72
C ARG A 469 -2.60 -26.18 13.50
N THR A 470 -1.38 -25.76 13.76
CA THR A 470 -0.19 -26.54 13.38
C THR A 470 0.88 -26.46 14.46
N ILE A 471 1.31 -27.63 14.92
CA ILE A 471 2.51 -27.83 15.71
C ILE A 471 3.46 -28.73 14.94
N ARG A 472 4.74 -28.35 14.88
CA ARG A 472 5.80 -29.10 14.24
C ARG A 472 6.90 -29.33 15.26
N PHE A 473 7.22 -30.60 15.49
CA PHE A 473 8.40 -30.96 16.26
C PHE A 473 9.55 -31.10 15.26
N ALA A 474 10.71 -30.50 15.57
CA ALA A 474 11.91 -30.77 14.80
C ALA A 474 12.12 -32.28 14.77
N SER A 475 12.30 -32.85 13.57
CA SER A 475 12.65 -34.26 13.45
C SER A 475 13.96 -34.47 14.19
N LEU A 476 14.09 -35.59 14.91
CA LEU A 476 15.35 -36.12 15.44
C LEU A 476 16.26 -36.56 14.27
N ALA A 477 16.51 -35.68 13.29
CA ALA A 477 17.49 -35.91 12.26
C ALA A 477 18.84 -35.55 12.86
N ALA A 478 19.69 -36.57 13.02
CA ALA A 478 21.08 -36.41 13.44
C ALA A 478 21.76 -35.30 12.62
N PRO A 479 22.65 -34.49 13.21
CA PRO A 479 23.45 -33.54 12.44
C PRO A 479 24.18 -34.33 11.36
N GLY A 480 23.88 -34.02 10.09
CA GLY A 480 24.65 -34.53 8.96
C GLY A 480 26.13 -34.18 9.16
N PRO A 481 27.06 -35.06 8.78
CA PRO A 481 28.46 -34.89 9.11
C PRO A 481 28.96 -33.53 8.62
N ALA A 482 29.51 -32.75 9.55
CA ALA A 482 30.28 -31.56 9.23
C ALA A 482 31.34 -31.96 8.19
N ARG A 483 31.27 -31.34 7.00
CA ARG A 483 32.41 -31.36 6.08
C ARG A 483 33.57 -30.70 6.83
N ARG A 484 34.54 -31.53 7.22
CA ARG A 484 35.87 -31.08 7.61
C ARG A 484 36.60 -30.60 6.36
N GLU A 485 37.13 -29.39 6.49
CA GLU A 485 38.21 -28.72 5.72
C GLU A 485 38.05 -28.56 4.20
#